data_AF-A0A517I750-F1
#
_entry.id   AF-A0A517I750-F1
#
_cell.length_a   1.000
_cell.length_b   1.000
_cell.length_c   1.000
_cell.angle_alpha   90.00
_cell.angle_beta   90.00
_cell.angle_gamma   90.00
#
_symmetry.space_group_name_H-M   'P 1'
#
loop_
_entity.id
_entity.type
_entity.pdbx_description
1 polymer ?
#
loop_
_entity_poly.entity_id
_entity_poly.type
_entity_poly.pdbx_seq_one_letter_code
_entity_poly.pdbx_strand_id
1 'polypeptide(L)'
;MANAKGKVSAKVKQKAKGSPRDLLKSINKKSKKKWTMGDVRSLARDFSMKDLRDDKKLSELIKKVSKAVGVKLSDQQMSSVKKQVHDRLG
;
A
#
# COMPACT_ATOMS: atom_id res chain seq x y z
N MET A 1 -17.83 -24.72 36.69
CA MET A 1 -16.89 -25.31 35.71
C MET A 1 -17.61 -25.43 34.37
N ALA A 2 -17.22 -24.66 33.35
CA ALA A 2 -17.62 -24.87 31.96
C ALA A 2 -16.66 -24.17 30.98
N ASN A 3 -15.83 -24.99 30.34
CA ASN A 3 -15.30 -24.97 28.97
C ASN A 3 -14.57 -23.74 28.38
N ALA A 4 -13.23 -23.87 28.40
CA ALA A 4 -12.32 -23.84 27.25
C ALA A 4 -12.82 -23.25 25.91
N LYS A 5 -12.13 -22.22 25.42
CA LYS A 5 -11.38 -22.27 24.14
C LYS A 5 -10.59 -20.98 23.94
N GLY A 6 -9.27 -21.13 23.97
CA GLY A 6 -8.36 -20.08 23.55
C GLY A 6 -8.63 -19.64 22.12
N LYS A 7 -8.58 -18.32 21.90
CA LYS A 7 -8.23 -17.76 20.61
C LYS A 7 -7.01 -16.87 20.81
N VAL A 8 -5.87 -17.52 20.77
CA VAL A 8 -4.58 -16.98 20.30
C VAL A 8 -4.89 -16.02 19.15
N SER A 9 -4.84 -14.71 19.42
CA SER A 9 -4.91 -13.69 18.39
C SER A 9 -3.57 -13.65 17.67
N ALA A 10 -3.48 -14.58 16.73
CA ALA A 10 -2.60 -14.67 15.59
C ALA A 10 -1.54 -13.55 15.51
N LYS A 11 -0.34 -13.90 15.97
CA LYS A 11 0.92 -13.81 15.21
C LYS A 11 0.69 -13.16 13.84
N VAL A 12 1.09 -11.89 13.73
CA VAL A 12 1.16 -11.10 12.48
C VAL A 12 2.15 -11.80 11.55
N LYS A 13 1.70 -12.89 10.93
CA LYS A 13 2.46 -13.66 9.96
C LYS A 13 2.18 -12.99 8.63
N GLN A 14 3.09 -12.10 8.24
CA GLN A 14 3.20 -11.52 6.91
C GLN A 14 3.06 -12.62 5.85
N LYS A 15 1.84 -12.81 5.35
CA LYS A 15 1.59 -13.42 4.03
C LYS A 15 0.85 -12.37 3.21
N ALA A 16 1.61 -11.39 2.72
CA ALA A 16 1.15 -10.53 1.65
C ALA A 16 1.11 -11.36 0.33
N LYS A 17 0.21 -12.33 0.26
CA LYS A 17 -0.39 -12.86 -0.98
C LYS A 17 -1.88 -12.50 -0.99
N GLY A 18 -2.19 -11.29 -0.51
CA GLY A 18 -3.54 -10.77 -0.45
C GLY A 18 -3.85 -10.02 -1.75
N SER A 19 -5.03 -10.27 -2.30
CA SER A 19 -5.56 -9.46 -3.41
C SER A 19 -5.42 -7.96 -3.09
N PRO A 20 -5.30 -7.09 -4.10
CA PRO A 20 -5.24 -5.63 -3.90
C PRO A 20 -6.32 -5.05 -2.96
N ARG A 21 -7.49 -5.71 -2.89
CA ARG A 21 -8.58 -5.41 -1.95
C ARG A 21 -8.18 -5.59 -0.47
N ASP A 22 -7.37 -6.59 -0.16
CA ASP A 22 -6.93 -6.91 1.21
C ASP A 22 -5.86 -5.92 1.70
N LEU A 23 -4.97 -5.50 0.78
CA LEU A 23 -4.05 -4.40 1.00
C LEU A 23 -4.80 -3.09 1.27
N LEU A 24 -5.79 -2.75 0.45
CA LEU A 24 -6.62 -1.57 0.65
C LEU A 24 -7.36 -1.62 2.00
N LYS A 25 -7.90 -2.79 2.38
CA LYS A 25 -8.55 -3.00 3.69
C LYS A 25 -7.57 -2.79 4.85
N SER A 26 -6.33 -3.25 4.72
CA SER A 26 -5.27 -3.05 5.71
C SER A 26 -4.85 -1.59 5.81
N ILE A 27 -4.77 -0.87 4.69
CA ILE A 27 -4.53 0.57 4.66
C ILE A 27 -5.68 1.31 5.36
N ASN A 28 -6.94 0.95 5.07
CA ASN A 28 -8.13 1.55 5.71
C ASN A 28 -8.23 1.28 7.21
N LYS A 29 -7.63 0.20 7.71
CA LYS A 29 -7.55 -0.07 9.15
C LYS A 29 -6.53 0.82 9.85
N LYS A 30 -5.45 1.23 9.17
CA LYS A 30 -4.41 2.11 9.71
C LYS A 30 -4.66 3.58 9.43
N SER A 31 -5.28 3.88 8.30
CA SER A 31 -5.64 5.23 7.86
C SER A 31 -6.96 5.62 8.51
N LYS A 32 -7.09 6.88 8.91
CA LYS A 32 -8.36 7.41 9.45
C LYS A 32 -9.44 7.60 8.36
N LYS A 33 -9.11 7.34 7.09
CA LYS A 33 -10.00 7.54 5.93
C LYS A 33 -10.26 6.21 5.22
N LYS A 34 -11.50 6.02 4.72
CA LYS A 34 -11.88 4.89 3.87
C LYS A 34 -11.38 5.15 2.44
N TRP A 35 -10.24 4.59 2.09
CA TRP A 35 -9.70 4.55 0.73
C TRP A 35 -10.46 3.54 -0.12
N THR A 36 -10.82 3.97 -1.32
CA THR A 36 -11.32 3.08 -2.37
C THR A 36 -10.23 2.87 -3.43
N MET A 37 -10.40 1.84 -4.26
CA MET A 37 -9.58 1.69 -5.48
C MET A 37 -9.69 2.93 -6.38
N GLY A 38 -10.85 3.58 -6.43
CA GLY A 38 -11.10 4.80 -7.19
C GLY A 38 -10.26 5.98 -6.70
N ASP A 39 -10.13 6.15 -5.38
CA ASP A 39 -9.27 7.18 -4.79
C ASP A 39 -7.80 6.96 -5.15
N VAL A 40 -7.30 5.72 -5.00
CA VAL A 40 -5.91 5.37 -5.35
C VAL A 40 -5.66 5.60 -6.84
N ARG A 41 -6.61 5.20 -7.71
CA ARG A 41 -6.52 5.44 -9.15
C ARG A 41 -6.60 6.93 -9.49
N SER A 42 -7.39 7.72 -8.77
CA SER A 42 -7.50 9.16 -8.99
C SER A 42 -6.21 9.89 -8.63
N LEU A 43 -5.52 9.45 -7.57
CA LEU A 43 -4.19 9.97 -7.21
C LEU A 43 -3.13 9.67 -8.26
N ALA A 44 -3.24 8.50 -8.90
CA ALA A 44 -2.35 8.06 -9.97
C ALA A 44 -2.81 8.50 -11.36
N ARG A 45 -3.95 9.18 -11.51
CA ARG A 45 -4.56 9.48 -12.83
C ARG A 45 -3.68 10.37 -13.69
N ASP A 46 -2.95 11.29 -13.06
CA ASP A 46 -2.04 12.22 -13.74
C ASP A 46 -0.69 11.57 -14.10
N PHE A 47 -0.46 10.30 -13.73
CA PHE A 47 0.79 9.60 -13.97
C PHE A 47 0.58 8.53 -15.05
N SER A 48 1.35 8.61 -16.13
CA SER A 48 1.36 7.61 -17.18
C SER A 48 2.39 6.52 -16.89
N MET A 49 2.32 5.39 -17.61
CA MET A 49 3.34 4.32 -17.51
C MET A 49 4.77 4.84 -17.76
N LYS A 50 4.93 5.86 -18.62
CA LYS A 50 6.20 6.54 -18.86
C LYS A 50 6.71 7.27 -17.61
N ASP A 51 5.82 7.98 -16.91
CA ASP A 51 6.15 8.65 -15.64
C ASP A 51 6.51 7.65 -14.55
N LEU A 52 5.92 6.45 -14.57
CA LEU A 52 6.27 5.39 -13.63
C LEU A 52 7.67 4.80 -13.90
N ARG A 53 8.23 4.98 -15.09
CA ARG A 53 9.63 4.63 -15.39
C ARG A 53 10.61 5.71 -14.94
N ASP A 54 10.16 6.96 -14.84
CA ASP A 54 10.96 8.07 -14.32
C ASP A 54 11.00 8.05 -12.78
N ASP A 55 12.20 7.95 -12.22
CA ASP A 55 12.39 7.77 -10.77
C ASP A 55 11.87 8.98 -9.97
N LYS A 56 11.97 10.18 -10.54
CA LYS A 56 11.52 11.43 -9.91
C LYS A 56 10.00 11.48 -9.87
N LYS A 57 9.33 11.27 -11.00
CA LYS A 57 7.87 11.21 -11.10
C LYS A 57 7.28 10.08 -10.27
N LEU A 58 7.88 8.89 -10.30
CA LEU A 58 7.46 7.77 -9.46
C LEU A 58 7.58 8.10 -7.96
N SER A 59 8.68 8.75 -7.55
CA SER A 59 8.85 9.24 -6.18
C SER A 59 7.76 10.24 -5.78
N GLU A 60 7.40 11.16 -6.68
CA GLU A 60 6.32 12.12 -6.45
C GLU A 60 4.96 11.44 -6.29
N LEU A 61 4.65 10.44 -7.14
CA LEU A 61 3.43 9.65 -7.02
C LEU A 61 3.38 8.91 -5.68
N ILE A 62 4.45 8.22 -5.31
CA ILE A 62 4.53 7.47 -4.05
C ILE A 62 4.33 8.43 -2.87
N LYS A 63 4.98 9.59 -2.87
CA LYS A 63 4.81 10.62 -1.82
C LYS A 63 3.38 11.15 -1.76
N LYS A 64 2.77 11.47 -2.92
CA LYS A 64 1.39 11.97 -3.02
C LYS A 64 0.42 10.95 -2.46
N VAL A 65 0.55 9.68 -2.86
CA VAL A 65 -0.27 8.57 -2.34
C VAL A 65 -0.04 8.38 -0.85
N SER A 66 1.22 8.30 -0.40
CA SER A 66 1.61 8.14 1.00
C SER A 66 1.00 9.21 1.91
N LYS A 67 1.14 10.48 1.52
CA LYS A 67 0.57 11.62 2.24
C LYS A 67 -0.95 11.55 2.27
N ALA A 68 -1.56 11.23 1.13
CA ALA A 68 -3.00 11.10 1.02
C ALA A 68 -3.50 10.00 1.97
N VAL A 69 -2.91 8.79 1.92
CA VAL A 69 -3.28 7.66 2.79
C VAL A 69 -2.88 7.84 4.27
N GLY A 70 -2.14 8.90 4.60
CA GLY A 70 -1.66 9.15 5.96
C GLY A 70 -0.60 8.14 6.42
N VAL A 71 0.09 7.50 5.49
CA VAL A 71 1.22 6.60 5.77
C VAL A 71 2.49 7.41 5.61
N LYS A 72 3.41 7.29 6.57
CA LYS A 72 4.77 7.82 6.43
C LYS A 72 5.65 6.69 5.93
N LEU A 73 6.15 6.80 4.69
CA LEU A 73 7.12 5.87 4.14
C LEU A 73 8.52 6.32 4.53
N SER A 74 9.32 5.39 5.05
CA SER A 74 10.77 5.58 5.18
C SER A 74 11.45 5.46 3.81
N ASP A 75 12.66 6.00 3.66
CA ASP A 75 13.45 5.95 2.41
C ASP A 75 13.62 4.52 1.89
N GLN A 76 13.86 3.57 2.79
CA GLN A 76 13.99 2.15 2.45
C GLN A 76 12.68 1.56 1.88
N GLN A 77 11.52 2.00 2.38
CA GLN A 77 10.22 1.59 1.85
C GLN A 77 9.94 2.24 0.51
N MET A 78 10.29 3.52 0.33
CA MET A 78 10.20 4.20 -0.96
C MET A 78 11.04 3.50 -2.02
N SER A 79 12.29 3.14 -1.72
CA SER A 79 13.16 2.39 -2.63
C SER A 79 12.57 1.02 -3.00
N SER A 80 12.02 0.30 -2.01
CA SER A 80 11.39 -1.00 -2.26
C SER A 80 10.14 -0.89 -3.15
N VAL A 81 9.30 0.12 -2.93
CA VAL A 81 8.11 0.37 -3.77
C VAL A 81 8.52 0.76 -5.18
N LYS A 82 9.52 1.63 -5.34
CA LYS A 82 10.05 2.01 -6.65
C LYS A 82 10.51 0.78 -7.45
N LYS A 83 11.32 -0.06 -6.80
CA LYS A 83 11.81 -1.30 -7.39
C LYS A 83 10.68 -2.24 -7.80
N GLN A 84 9.65 -2.40 -6.95
CA GLN A 84 8.47 -3.22 -7.29
C GLN A 84 7.67 -2.67 -8.48
N VAL A 85 7.58 -1.35 -8.61
CA VAL A 85 6.88 -0.72 -9.73
C VAL A 85 7.68 -0.90 -11.02
N HIS A 86 8.99 -0.65 -10.99
CA HIS A 86 9.87 -0.91 -12.15
C HIS A 86 9.84 -2.38 -12.57
N ASP A 87 10.00 -3.31 -11.64
CA ASP A 87 9.96 -4.76 -11.90
C ASP A 87 8.63 -5.22 -12.55
N ARG A 88 7.52 -4.58 -12.18
CA ARG A 88 6.20 -4.83 -12.77
C ARG A 88 5.98 -4.18 -14.13
N LEU A 89 6.79 -3.20 -14.51
CA LEU A 89 6.64 -2.45 -15.77
C LEU A 89 7.51 -2.98 -16.90
N GLY A 90 8.52 -3.80 -16.61
CA GLY A 90 9.44 -4.34 -17.63
C GLY A 90 10.67 -3.47 -17.83
#